data_AF-A0A8S3K4H5-F1
#
_entry.id   AF-A0A8S3K4H5-F1
#
_cell.length_a   1.000
_cell.length_b   1.000
_cell.length_c   1.000
_cell.angle_alpha   90.00
_cell.angle_beta   90.00
_cell.angle_gamma   90.00
#
_symmetry.space_group_name_H-M   'P 1'
#
loop_
_entity.id
_entity.type
_entity.pdbx_description
1 polymer ?
#
loop_
_entity_poly.entity_id
_entity_poly.type
_entity_poly.pdbx_seq_one_letter_code
_entity_poly.pdbx_strand_id
1 'polypeptide(L)'
;DNEQIEELSTTNLRYLLVYPFLAWLHQTKRSKPSQRLINVQHAFDYYVKYLTMTRNYGIHKYSIPKAPTNQDCEPTEPLLSRDVDMMKMAQDRASKIRG
;
A
#
# COMPACT_ATOMS: atom_id res chain seq x y z
N ASP A 1 17.95 -6.65 -14.25
CA ASP A 1 17.33 -7.25 -15.43
C ASP A 1 15.84 -7.43 -15.20
N ASN A 2 15.01 -7.05 -16.17
CA ASN A 2 13.56 -7.27 -16.10
C ASN A 2 13.28 -8.67 -16.65
N GLU A 3 13.49 -9.67 -15.80
CA GLU A 3 13.08 -11.05 -16.04
C GLU A 3 11.54 -11.10 -16.20
N GLN A 4 11.07 -11.87 -17.18
CA GLN A 4 9.63 -12.17 -17.28
C GLN A 4 9.23 -13.17 -16.17
N ILE A 5 7.97 -13.16 -15.73
CA ILE A 5 7.53 -14.09 -14.68
C ILE A 5 7.71 -15.56 -15.09
N GLU A 6 7.63 -15.85 -16.39
CA GLU A 6 7.82 -17.17 -16.97
C GLU A 6 9.25 -17.71 -16.80
N GLU A 7 10.23 -16.83 -16.56
CA GLU A 7 11.63 -17.21 -16.32
C GLU A 7 11.85 -17.68 -14.87
N LEU A 8 10.91 -17.38 -13.97
CA LEU A 8 11.02 -17.73 -12.57
C LEU A 8 10.48 -19.15 -12.32
N SER A 9 11.29 -20.00 -11.68
CA SER A 9 10.83 -21.31 -11.21
C SER A 9 9.59 -21.17 -10.32
N THR A 10 8.62 -22.07 -10.48
CA THR A 10 7.40 -22.12 -9.64
C THR A 10 7.72 -22.15 -8.15
N THR A 11 8.82 -22.81 -7.75
CA THR A 11 9.28 -22.85 -6.35
C THR A 11 9.77 -21.51 -5.83
N ASN A 12 10.23 -20.62 -6.71
CA ASN A 12 10.76 -19.31 -6.38
C ASN A 12 9.68 -18.21 -6.33
N LEU A 13 8.50 -18.43 -6.93
CA LEU A 13 7.38 -17.47 -6.89
C LEU A 13 7.02 -17.03 -5.46
N ARG A 14 7.15 -17.93 -4.48
CA ARG A 14 6.88 -17.61 -3.06
C ARG A 14 7.74 -16.48 -2.52
N TYR A 15 8.95 -16.29 -3.05
CA TYR A 15 9.86 -15.25 -2.59
C TYR A 15 9.43 -13.85 -3.03
N LEU A 16 8.53 -13.73 -4.02
CA LEU A 16 7.90 -12.45 -4.33
C LEU A 16 7.10 -11.89 -3.14
N LEU A 17 6.70 -12.73 -2.18
CA LEU A 17 5.94 -12.34 -1.00
C LEU A 17 6.81 -11.86 0.18
N VAL A 18 8.14 -11.84 0.05
CA VAL A 18 9.03 -11.40 1.14
C VAL A 18 8.74 -9.97 1.57
N TYR A 19 8.64 -9.03 0.62
CA TYR A 19 8.36 -7.63 0.91
C TYR A 19 7.00 -7.39 1.59
N PRO A 20 5.86 -7.94 1.11
CA PRO A 20 4.59 -7.75 1.79
C PRO A 20 4.56 -8.39 3.19
N PHE A 21 5.26 -9.50 3.43
CA PHE A 21 5.37 -10.06 4.77
C PHE A 21 6.21 -9.20 5.73
N LEU A 22 7.29 -8.58 5.24
CA LEU A 22 8.05 -7.61 6.03
C LEU A 22 7.20 -6.38 6.37
N ALA A 23 6.46 -5.84 5.40
CA ALA A 23 5.54 -4.74 5.61
C ALA A 23 4.50 -5.07 6.69
N TRP A 24 3.86 -6.23 6.58
CA TRP A 24 2.88 -6.73 7.56
C TRP A 24 3.49 -6.87 8.97
N LEU A 25 4.71 -7.37 9.07
CA LEU A 25 5.40 -7.53 10.36
C LEU A 25 5.65 -6.18 11.05
N HIS A 26 6.06 -5.16 10.29
CA HIS A 26 6.21 -3.80 10.79
C HIS A 26 4.88 -3.21 11.25
N GLN A 27 3.78 -3.53 10.55
CA GLN A 27 2.47 -2.96 10.85
C GLN A 27 1.77 -3.63 12.04
N THR A 28 1.96 -4.93 12.27
CA THR A 28 1.16 -5.72 13.22
C THR A 28 1.89 -6.20 14.46
N LYS A 29 3.19 -6.54 14.39
CA LYS A 29 3.88 -7.25 15.48
C LYS A 29 4.87 -6.43 16.30
N ARG A 30 5.21 -5.20 15.86
CA ARG A 30 6.39 -4.48 16.38
C ARG A 30 6.14 -3.08 16.96
N SER A 31 4.91 -2.61 17.09
CA SER A 31 4.71 -1.18 17.37
C SER A 31 4.43 -0.86 18.83
N LYS A 32 5.46 -0.34 19.53
CA LYS A 32 5.21 0.65 20.58
C LYS A 32 4.52 1.87 19.93
N PRO A 33 3.60 2.57 20.63
CA PRO A 33 2.94 3.75 20.08
C PRO A 33 3.94 4.82 19.59
N SER A 34 5.04 5.02 20.32
CA SER A 34 6.10 5.98 19.99
C SER A 34 6.84 5.68 18.68
N GLN A 35 6.80 4.44 18.19
CA GLN A 35 7.48 4.01 16.96
C GLN A 35 6.49 3.79 15.81
N ARG A 36 5.20 4.09 16.01
CA ARG A 36 4.14 3.78 15.04
C ARG A 36 4.37 4.46 13.70
N LEU A 37 4.75 5.73 13.70
CA LEU A 37 5.02 6.48 12.47
C LEU A 37 6.14 5.83 11.66
N ILE A 38 7.28 5.56 12.30
CA ILE A 38 8.45 4.93 11.67
C ILE A 38 8.08 3.54 11.11
N ASN A 39 7.33 2.74 11.88
CA ASN A 39 6.88 1.42 11.44
C ASN A 39 5.95 1.50 10.22
N VAL A 40 5.05 2.48 10.18
CA VAL A 40 4.16 2.68 9.03
C VAL A 40 4.92 3.13 7.79
N GLN A 41 5.91 4.03 7.95
CA GLN A 41 6.77 4.47 6.85
C GLN A 41 7.56 3.29 6.26
N HIS A 42 8.21 2.48 7.09
CA HIS A 42 8.90 1.27 6.62
C HIS A 42 7.94 0.28 5.93
N ALA A 43 6.74 0.09 6.50
CA ALA A 43 5.75 -0.79 5.87
C ALA A 43 5.33 -0.28 4.49
N PHE A 44 5.12 1.03 4.35
CA PHE A 44 4.83 1.66 3.06
C PHE A 44 5.95 1.39 2.03
N ASP A 45 7.22 1.62 2.41
CA ASP A 45 8.36 1.38 1.52
C ASP A 45 8.42 -0.09 1.04
N TYR A 46 8.16 -1.04 1.94
CA TYR A 46 8.12 -2.45 1.57
C TYR A 46 6.95 -2.78 0.63
N TYR A 47 5.76 -2.22 0.85
CA TYR A 47 4.66 -2.40 -0.10
C TYR A 47 4.96 -1.78 -1.47
N VAL A 48 5.58 -0.59 -1.52
CA VAL A 48 5.99 0.03 -2.79
C VAL A 48 7.04 -0.82 -3.51
N LYS A 49 8.01 -1.38 -2.79
CA LYS A 49 8.99 -2.33 -3.38
C LYS A 49 8.31 -3.55 -3.98
N TYR A 50 7.34 -4.13 -3.28
CA TYR A 50 6.56 -5.25 -3.79
C TYR A 50 5.79 -4.89 -5.07
N LEU A 51 5.07 -3.77 -5.07
CA LEU A 51 4.32 -3.30 -6.23
C LEU A 51 5.25 -2.97 -7.40
N THR A 52 6.42 -2.41 -7.15
CA THR A 52 7.39 -2.11 -8.21
C THR A 52 7.93 -3.39 -8.82
N MET A 53 8.34 -4.34 -7.98
CA MET A 53 8.83 -5.65 -8.41
C MET A 53 7.77 -6.40 -9.22
N THR A 54 6.55 -6.51 -8.72
CA THR A 54 5.48 -7.23 -9.41
C THR A 54 5.02 -6.53 -10.70
N ARG A 55 5.19 -5.20 -10.81
CA ARG A 55 5.00 -4.47 -12.08
C ARG A 55 6.11 -4.80 -13.08
N ASN A 56 7.37 -4.88 -12.62
CA ASN A 56 8.52 -5.21 -13.48
C ASN A 56 8.40 -6.62 -14.05
N TYR A 57 7.85 -7.57 -13.28
CA TYR A 57 7.51 -8.93 -13.73
C TYR A 57 6.23 -9.01 -14.59
N GLY A 58 5.58 -7.88 -14.91
CA GLY A 58 4.36 -7.85 -15.74
C GLY A 58 3.10 -8.39 -15.05
N ILE A 59 3.12 -8.65 -13.75
CA ILE A 59 2.02 -9.29 -12.99
C ILE A 59 0.80 -8.37 -12.89
N HIS A 60 1.00 -7.05 -12.85
CA HIS A 60 -0.10 -6.09 -12.81
C HIS A 60 0.27 -4.78 -13.50
N LYS A 61 -0.76 -3.98 -13.83
CA LYS A 61 -0.65 -2.70 -14.56
C LYS A 61 -1.14 -1.49 -13.76
N TYR A 62 -1.46 -1.66 -12.48
CA TYR A 62 -1.94 -0.55 -11.64
C TYR A 62 -0.86 0.50 -11.39
N SER A 63 -1.31 1.74 -11.18
CA SER A 63 -0.43 2.81 -10.74
C SER A 63 0.05 2.53 -9.32
N ILE A 64 1.36 2.60 -9.10
CA ILE A 64 1.95 2.47 -7.77
C ILE A 64 1.66 3.76 -7.00
N PRO A 65 1.07 3.69 -5.81
CA PRO A 65 0.82 4.87 -4.99
C PRO A 65 2.12 5.59 -4.67
N LYS A 66 2.13 6.92 -4.78
CA LYS A 66 3.22 7.73 -4.26
C LYS A 66 3.06 7.90 -2.76
N ALA A 67 4.17 8.05 -2.03
CA ALA A 67 4.09 8.41 -0.62
C ALA A 67 3.33 9.73 -0.50
N PRO A 68 2.33 9.83 0.38
CA PRO A 68 1.68 11.11 0.65
C PRO A 68 2.74 12.08 1.18
N THR A 69 2.83 13.24 0.55
CA THR A 69 3.64 14.35 1.04
C THR A 69 2.88 15.04 2.17
N ASN A 70 3.56 15.78 3.04
CA ASN A 70 2.89 16.60 4.07
C ASN A 70 1.84 17.58 3.49
N GLN A 71 1.91 17.88 2.19
CA GLN A 71 0.92 18.69 1.46
C GLN A 71 -0.34 17.93 1.05
N ASP A 72 -0.26 16.59 0.95
CA ASP A 72 -1.40 15.72 0.63
C ASP A 72 -2.21 15.34 1.89
N CYS A 73 -1.69 15.68 3.07
CA CYS A 73 -2.31 15.42 4.37
C CYS A 73 -3.19 16.60 4.78
N GLU A 74 -4.49 16.51 4.51
CA GLU A 74 -5.47 17.40 5.12
C GLU A 74 -5.45 17.26 6.65
N PRO A 75 -5.54 18.36 7.41
CA PRO A 75 -5.75 18.30 8.85
C PRO A 75 -6.94 17.39 9.15
N THR A 76 -6.77 16.41 10.04
CA THR A 76 -7.89 15.59 10.48
C THR A 76 -8.78 16.45 11.38
N GLU A 77 -9.68 17.21 10.76
CA GLU A 77 -10.70 17.94 11.51
C GLU A 77 -11.65 16.95 12.19
N PRO A 78 -12.05 17.23 13.44
CA PRO A 78 -12.99 16.39 14.16
C PRO A 78 -14.29 16.23 13.37
N LEU A 79 -14.90 15.04 13.43
CA LEU A 79 -16.10 14.67 12.67
C LEU A 79 -17.28 15.64 12.81
N LEU A 80 -17.29 16.49 13.84
CA LEU A 80 -18.35 17.44 14.14
C LEU A 80 -18.37 18.67 13.22
N SER A 81 -17.31 18.96 12.45
CA SER A 81 -17.23 20.15 11.59
C SER A 81 -17.44 19.90 10.10
N ARG A 82 -17.74 18.67 9.68
CA ARG A 82 -17.77 18.30 8.25
C ARG A 82 -19.17 18.40 7.65
N ASP A 83 -19.33 19.24 6.63
CA ASP A 83 -20.45 19.12 5.69
C ASP A 83 -20.37 17.77 4.97
N VAL A 84 -21.44 16.99 5.10
CA VAL A 84 -21.47 15.58 4.70
C VAL A 84 -21.96 15.45 3.25
N ASP A 85 -21.03 15.33 2.31
CA ASP A 85 -21.37 15.04 0.91
C ASP A 85 -21.68 13.55 0.71
N MET A 86 -22.98 13.23 0.69
CA MET A 86 -23.48 11.88 0.49
C MET A 86 -23.12 11.28 -0.88
N MET A 87 -23.03 12.10 -1.94
CA MET A 87 -22.70 11.61 -3.28
C MET A 87 -21.23 11.19 -3.35
N LYS A 88 -20.32 11.98 -2.79
CA LYS A 88 -18.90 11.64 -2.71
C LYS A 88 -18.68 10.35 -1.92
N MET A 89 -19.39 10.16 -0.81
CA MET A 89 -19.32 8.91 -0.03
C MET A 89 -19.90 7.71 -0.79
N ALA A 90 -21.03 7.88 -1.50
CA ALA A 90 -21.60 6.83 -2.32
C ALA A 90 -20.63 6.40 -3.44
N GLN A 91 -19.95 7.36 -4.07
CA GLN A 91 -18.94 7.10 -5.09
C GLN A 91 -17.70 6.39 -4.52
N ASP A 92 -17.17 6.85 -3.38
CA ASP A 92 -16.02 6.22 -2.70
C ASP A 92 -16.34 4.79 -2.19
N ARG A 93 -17.58 4.56 -1.76
CA ARG A 93 -18.05 3.20 -1.45
C ARG A 93 -18.09 2.34 -2.71
N ALA A 94 -18.65 2.88 -3.80
CA ALA A 94 -18.84 2.13 -5.03
C ALA A 94 -17.52 1.81 -5.76
N SER A 95 -16.47 2.62 -5.59
CA SER A 95 -15.12 2.30 -6.09
C SER A 95 -14.48 1.15 -5.32
N LYS A 96 -14.63 1.11 -3.99
CA LYS A 96 -14.15 0.02 -3.12
C LYS A 96 -14.82 -1.33 -3.36
N ILE A 97 -16.07 -1.34 -3.85
CA ILE A 97 -16.80 -2.58 -4.17
C ILE A 97 -16.40 -3.16 -5.54
N ARG A 98 -15.97 -2.30 -6.48
CA ARG A 98 -15.69 -2.69 -7.87
C ARG A 98 -14.22 -3.04 -8.15
N GLY A 99 -13.29 -2.69 -7.26
CA GLY A 99 -11.87 -3.05 -7.36
C GLY A 99 -11.62 -4.48 -6.94
#